data_AF-A0A0A8JLD6-F1
#
_entry.id   AF-A0A0A8JLD6-F1
#
_cell.length_a   1.000
_cell.length_b   1.000
_cell.length_c   1.000
_cell.angle_alpha   90.00
_cell.angle_beta   90.00
_cell.angle_gamma   90.00
#
_symmetry.space_group_name_H-M   'P 1'
#
loop_
_entity.id
_entity.type
_entity.pdbx_description
1 polymer ?
#
loop_
_entity_poly.entity_id
_entity_poly.type
_entity_poly.pdbx_seq_one_letter_code
_entity_poly.pdbx_strand_id
1 'polypeptide(L)'
;MSNEKGITLVELLASLALLSMVVILIWTTFFITARYNIAETTKLQLQQEANYILTTIQQQHRYKECYNLKVEGQRLVLEDCDTGDRELVSSGFDYTLNPEEIDNINPDDEDLHFILSVKDPKEGSKLKVKVETTISRYRP
;
A
#
# COMPACT_ATOMS: atom_id res chain seq x y z
N MET A 1 29.10 56.12 32.82
CA MET A 1 28.12 55.17 33.38
C MET A 1 27.83 54.14 32.29
N SER A 2 28.29 52.90 32.44
CA SER A 2 27.74 51.69 31.79
C SER A 2 28.27 50.49 32.58
N ASN A 3 27.37 49.71 33.18
CA ASN A 3 27.71 48.53 33.97
C ASN A 3 27.48 47.30 33.09
N GLU A 4 28.52 46.86 32.38
CA GLU A 4 28.51 45.68 31.52
C GLU A 4 28.55 44.43 32.41
N LYS A 5 27.39 43.85 32.76
CA LYS A 5 27.33 42.57 33.46
C LYS A 5 27.68 41.46 32.46
N GLY A 6 28.87 40.88 32.58
CA GLY A 6 29.30 39.74 31.78
C GLY A 6 28.49 38.47 32.08
N ILE A 7 28.24 37.66 31.06
CA ILE A 7 27.66 36.32 31.19
C ILE A 7 28.59 35.45 32.04
N THR A 8 28.03 34.69 32.98
CA THR A 8 28.83 33.74 33.76
C THR A 8 28.91 32.39 33.05
N LEU A 9 30.04 31.71 33.19
CA LEU A 9 30.30 30.43 32.52
C LEU A 9 29.29 29.34 32.95
N VAL A 10 28.81 29.41 34.20
CA VAL A 10 27.81 28.52 34.77
C VAL A 10 26.43 28.76 34.16
N GLU A 11 26.04 30.01 33.94
CA GLU A 11 24.77 30.37 33.31
C GLU A 11 24.71 29.93 31.84
N LEU A 12 25.84 30.01 31.13
CA LEU A 12 25.96 29.52 29.76
C LEU A 12 25.91 27.98 29.72
N LEU A 13 26.51 27.30 30.70
CA LEU A 13 26.44 25.84 30.82
C LEU A 13 25.01 25.36 31.16
N ALA A 14 24.34 26.04 32.08
CA ALA A 14 22.97 25.72 32.48
C ALA A 14 21.98 25.92 31.31
N SER A 15 22.12 27.00 30.55
CA SER A 15 21.30 27.25 29.36
C SER A 15 21.55 26.24 28.25
N LEU A 16 22.81 25.85 28.00
CA LEU A 16 23.14 24.77 27.05
C LEU A 16 22.57 23.41 27.49
N ALA A 17 22.63 23.09 28.78
CA ALA A 17 22.06 21.86 29.30
C ALA A 17 20.55 21.81 29.07
N LEU A 18 19.84 22.89 29.41
CA LEU A 18 18.39 23.01 29.17
C LEU A 18 18.04 22.94 27.67
N LEU A 19 18.81 23.62 26.82
CA LEU A 19 18.61 23.58 25.38
C LEU A 19 18.78 22.16 24.82
N SER A 20 19.82 21.45 25.26
CA SER A 20 20.08 20.08 24.81
C SER A 20 18.92 19.14 25.16
N MET A 21 18.35 19.29 26.36
CA MET A 21 17.16 18.53 26.78
C MET A 21 15.97 18.79 25.86
N VAL A 22 15.69 20.06 25.53
CA VAL A 22 14.59 20.42 24.63
C VAL A 22 14.81 19.87 23.22
N VAL A 23 16.04 19.98 22.68
CA VAL A 23 16.38 19.47 21.35
C VAL A 23 16.20 17.95 21.27
N ILE A 24 16.61 17.21 22.30
CA ILE A 24 16.44 15.75 22.35
C ILE A 24 14.95 15.38 22.30
N LEU A 25 14.10 16.08 23.04
CA LEU A 25 12.66 15.84 23.03
C LEU A 25 12.06 16.10 21.65
N ILE A 26 12.40 17.24 21.03
CA ILE A 26 11.93 17.59 19.68
C ILE A 26 12.35 16.51 18.68
N TRP A 27 13.61 16.10 18.72
CA TRP A 27 14.16 15.13 17.77
C TRP A 27 13.52 13.74 17.92
N THR A 28 13.25 13.35 19.15
CA THR A 28 12.57 12.07 19.46
C THR A 28 11.15 12.06 18.88
N THR A 29 10.37 13.10 19.16
CA THR A 29 9.01 13.23 18.61
C THR A 29 9.03 13.26 17.09
N PHE A 30 9.94 14.05 16.49
CA PHE A 30 10.09 14.13 15.04
C PHE A 30 10.31 12.75 14.40
N PHE A 31 11.24 11.94 14.94
CA PHE A 31 11.50 10.62 14.38
C PHE A 31 10.35 9.65 14.53
N ILE A 32 9.63 9.69 15.66
CA ILE A 32 8.44 8.87 15.85
C ILE A 32 7.39 9.23 14.81
N THR A 33 7.11 10.52 14.65
CA THR A 33 6.17 11.04 13.66
C THR A 33 6.60 10.68 12.23
N ALA A 34 7.88 10.84 11.88
CA ALA A 34 8.38 10.52 10.55
C ALA A 34 8.19 9.03 10.20
N ARG A 35 8.54 8.12 11.12
CA ARG A 35 8.35 6.67 10.92
C ARG A 35 6.88 6.31 10.78
N TYR A 36 6.02 6.92 11.60
CA TYR A 36 4.58 6.71 11.53
C TYR A 36 4.01 7.14 10.17
N ASN A 37 4.35 8.35 9.72
CA ASN A 37 3.91 8.89 8.44
C ASN A 37 4.33 8.01 7.25
N ILE A 38 5.58 7.51 7.26
CA ILE A 38 6.05 6.58 6.21
C ILE A 38 5.19 5.32 6.18
N ALA A 39 4.95 4.70 7.34
CA ALA A 39 4.15 3.47 7.42
C ALA A 39 2.69 3.68 7.00
N GLU A 40 2.07 4.80 7.38
CA GLU A 40 0.72 5.15 6.94
C GLU A 40 0.65 5.44 5.44
N THR A 41 1.60 6.20 4.92
CA THR A 41 1.67 6.52 3.48
C THR A 41 1.80 5.25 2.66
N THR A 42 2.66 4.31 3.09
CA THR A 42 2.79 3.01 2.41
C THR A 42 1.50 2.18 2.51
N LYS A 43 0.83 2.14 3.66
CA LYS A 43 -0.48 1.46 3.77
C LYS A 43 -1.53 2.07 2.83
N LEU A 44 -1.57 3.39 2.72
CA LEU A 44 -2.48 4.08 1.80
C LEU A 44 -2.16 3.73 0.34
N GLN A 45 -0.88 3.67 -0.03
CA GLN A 45 -0.46 3.23 -1.37
C GLN A 45 -0.93 1.81 -1.66
N LEU A 46 -0.72 0.86 -0.74
CA LEU A 46 -1.19 -0.53 -0.90
C LEU A 46 -2.72 -0.62 -1.00
N GLN A 47 -3.45 0.23 -0.28
CA GLN A 47 -4.92 0.29 -0.35
C GLN A 47 -5.40 0.87 -1.69
N GLN A 48 -4.74 1.93 -2.18
CA GLN A 48 -5.04 2.52 -3.49
C GLN A 48 -4.77 1.52 -4.60
N GLU A 49 -3.67 0.78 -4.50
CA GLU A 49 -3.32 -0.29 -5.43
C GLU A 49 -4.39 -1.40 -5.46
N ALA A 50 -4.80 -1.89 -4.29
CA ALA A 50 -5.87 -2.88 -4.20
C ALA A 50 -7.18 -2.36 -4.82
N ASN A 51 -7.55 -1.12 -4.53
CA ASN A 51 -8.77 -0.51 -5.09
C ASN A 51 -8.68 -0.32 -6.62
N TYR A 52 -7.51 0.04 -7.14
CA TYR A 52 -7.27 0.15 -8.58
C TYR A 52 -7.43 -1.21 -9.27
N ILE A 53 -6.81 -2.26 -8.72
CA ILE A 53 -6.94 -3.63 -9.23
C ILE A 53 -8.41 -4.07 -9.22
N LEU A 54 -9.12 -3.87 -8.11
CA LEU A 54 -10.53 -4.25 -7.98
C LEU A 54 -11.41 -3.55 -9.02
N THR A 55 -11.19 -2.24 -9.22
CA THR A 55 -11.95 -1.47 -10.21
C THR A 55 -11.65 -1.95 -11.63
N THR A 56 -10.39 -2.28 -11.91
CA THR A 56 -9.96 -2.79 -13.22
C THR A 56 -10.58 -4.16 -13.50
N ILE A 57 -10.51 -5.10 -12.55
CA ILE A 57 -11.14 -6.41 -12.67
C ILE A 57 -12.66 -6.26 -12.81
N GLN A 58 -13.30 -5.39 -12.03
CA GLN A 58 -14.73 -5.14 -12.14
C GLN A 58 -15.12 -4.61 -13.52
N GLN A 59 -14.31 -3.72 -14.10
CA GLN A 59 -14.54 -3.23 -15.46
C GLN A 59 -14.43 -4.36 -16.48
N GLN A 60 -13.37 -5.17 -16.40
CA GLN A 60 -13.15 -6.29 -17.31
C GLN A 60 -14.26 -7.35 -17.17
N HIS A 61 -14.70 -7.63 -15.95
CA HIS A 61 -15.82 -8.52 -15.64
C HIS A 61 -17.16 -8.05 -16.25
N ARG A 62 -17.31 -6.77 -16.62
CA ARG A 62 -18.51 -6.28 -17.32
C ARG A 62 -18.48 -6.47 -18.83
N TYR A 63 -17.29 -6.54 -19.43
CA TYR A 63 -17.13 -6.50 -20.89
C TYR A 63 -16.60 -7.79 -21.50
N LYS A 64 -15.83 -8.60 -20.75
CA LYS A 64 -15.28 -9.86 -21.25
C LYS A 64 -16.25 -11.01 -21.06
N GLU A 65 -16.32 -11.91 -22.03
CA GLU A 65 -17.15 -13.11 -21.94
C GLU A 65 -16.48 -14.19 -21.07
N CYS A 66 -15.16 -14.31 -21.15
CA CYS A 66 -14.39 -15.20 -20.28
C CYS A 66 -12.97 -14.68 -20.03
N TYR A 67 -12.46 -14.86 -18.81
CA TYR A 67 -11.05 -14.58 -18.50
C TYR A 67 -10.51 -15.42 -17.32
N ASN A 68 -9.18 -15.50 -17.25
CA ASN A 68 -8.42 -16.06 -16.13
C ASN A 68 -7.67 -14.94 -15.40
N LEU A 69 -7.57 -15.04 -14.08
CA LEU A 69 -6.81 -14.12 -13.25
C LEU A 69 -5.63 -14.85 -12.62
N LYS A 70 -4.40 -14.38 -12.92
CA LYS A 70 -3.16 -15.05 -12.51
C LYS A 70 -2.15 -14.07 -11.93
N VAL A 71 -1.39 -14.54 -10.95
CA VAL A 71 -0.26 -13.82 -10.36
C VAL A 71 1.05 -14.41 -10.89
N GLU A 72 1.80 -13.62 -11.64
CA GLU A 72 3.11 -13.99 -12.18
C GLU A 72 4.21 -13.18 -11.48
N GLY A 73 4.64 -13.64 -10.31
CA GLY A 73 5.61 -12.93 -9.47
C GLY A 73 5.04 -11.59 -8.96
N GLN A 74 5.64 -10.47 -9.36
CA GLN A 74 5.18 -9.12 -9.00
C GLN A 74 4.26 -8.50 -10.06
N ARG A 75 3.52 -9.34 -10.78
CA ARG A 75 2.59 -8.93 -11.84
C ARG A 75 1.26 -9.64 -11.65
N LEU A 76 0.19 -8.89 -11.83
CA LEU A 76 -1.16 -9.42 -11.91
C LEU A 76 -1.61 -9.33 -13.37
N VAL A 77 -1.97 -10.47 -13.94
CA VAL A 77 -2.28 -10.61 -15.37
C VAL A 77 -3.69 -11.16 -15.53
N LEU A 78 -4.41 -10.60 -16.49
CA LEU A 78 -5.66 -11.14 -17.02
C LEU A 78 -5.36 -11.83 -18.33
N GLU A 79 -5.83 -13.07 -18.48
CA GLU A 79 -5.69 -13.84 -19.71
C GLU A 79 -7.08 -14.15 -20.25
N ASP A 80 -7.34 -13.79 -21.51
CA ASP A 80 -8.60 -14.05 -22.18
C ASP A 80 -8.73 -15.54 -22.54
N CYS A 81 -9.88 -16.17 -22.27
CA CYS A 81 -10.03 -17.62 -22.43
C CYS A 81 -9.98 -18.07 -23.89
N ASP A 82 -10.49 -17.25 -24.81
CA ASP A 82 -10.67 -17.64 -26.21
C ASP A 82 -9.45 -17.31 -27.07
N THR A 83 -8.88 -16.13 -26.82
CA THR A 83 -7.73 -15.62 -27.60
C THR A 83 -6.39 -15.96 -26.97
N GLY A 84 -6.37 -16.21 -25.65
CA GLY A 84 -5.12 -16.32 -24.89
C GLY A 84 -4.38 -14.99 -24.73
N ASP A 85 -5.01 -13.87 -25.10
CA ASP A 85 -4.41 -12.55 -24.99
C ASP A 85 -4.22 -12.17 -23.52
N ARG A 86 -3.02 -11.67 -23.21
CA ARG A 86 -2.62 -11.32 -21.84
C ARG A 86 -2.56 -9.82 -21.66
N GLU A 87 -3.32 -9.33 -20.69
CA GLU A 87 -3.34 -7.93 -20.27
C GLU A 87 -2.72 -7.79 -18.88
N LEU A 88 -1.73 -6.90 -18.76
CA LEU A 88 -1.16 -6.55 -17.46
C LEU A 88 -2.12 -5.63 -16.71
N VAL A 89 -2.65 -6.09 -15.58
CA VAL A 89 -3.50 -5.28 -14.70
C VAL A 89 -2.66 -4.33 -13.88
N SER A 90 -1.65 -4.88 -13.18
CA SER A 90 -0.74 -4.10 -12.36
C SER A 90 0.59 -4.81 -12.12
N SER A 91 1.60 -4.04 -11.73
CA SER A 91 2.95 -4.53 -11.43
C SER A 91 3.65 -3.69 -10.36
N GLY A 92 4.70 -4.25 -9.76
CA GLY A 92 5.56 -3.53 -8.82
C GLY A 92 5.21 -3.70 -7.35
N PHE A 93 4.28 -4.61 -7.03
CA PHE A 93 3.98 -5.06 -5.68
C PHE A 93 3.95 -6.60 -5.62
N ASP A 94 4.04 -7.13 -4.41
CA ASP A 94 3.84 -8.56 -4.17
C ASP A 94 2.33 -8.83 -4.09
N TYR A 95 1.80 -9.63 -5.02
CA TYR A 95 0.40 -9.99 -5.07
C TYR A 95 0.18 -11.43 -4.57
N THR A 96 -0.98 -11.67 -3.96
CA THR A 96 -1.44 -13.02 -3.65
C THR A 96 -2.95 -13.07 -3.82
N LEU A 97 -3.44 -14.08 -4.52
CA LEU A 97 -4.86 -14.36 -4.67
C LEU A 97 -5.24 -15.56 -3.80
N ASN A 98 -6.47 -15.57 -3.31
CA ASN A 98 -7.10 -16.77 -2.78
C ASN A 98 -8.50 -16.89 -3.38
N PRO A 99 -8.76 -17.92 -4.22
CA PRO A 99 -7.84 -18.99 -4.62
C PRO A 99 -6.64 -18.48 -5.45
N GLU A 100 -5.52 -19.23 -5.45
CA GLU A 100 -4.21 -18.80 -6.01
C GLU A 100 -4.26 -18.56 -7.52
N GLU A 101 -5.08 -19.34 -8.21
CA GLU A 101 -5.46 -19.14 -9.61
C GLU A 101 -6.98 -19.19 -9.72
N ILE A 102 -7.54 -18.31 -10.57
CA ILE A 102 -8.97 -18.29 -10.86
C ILE A 102 -9.11 -18.37 -12.38
N ASP A 103 -9.55 -19.54 -12.84
CA ASP A 103 -9.64 -19.85 -14.27
C ASP A 103 -11.10 -20.00 -14.72
N ASN A 104 -11.32 -19.76 -16.01
CA ASN A 104 -12.59 -19.89 -16.73
C ASN A 104 -13.72 -19.09 -16.11
N ILE A 105 -13.44 -17.86 -15.67
CA ILE A 105 -14.46 -16.98 -15.10
C ILE A 105 -15.39 -16.57 -16.24
N ASN A 106 -16.63 -17.05 -16.21
CA ASN A 106 -17.71 -16.57 -17.06
C ASN A 106 -18.59 -15.58 -16.27
N PRO A 107 -18.48 -14.27 -16.51
CA PRO A 107 -19.24 -13.27 -15.75
C PRO A 107 -20.76 -13.32 -15.92
N ASP A 108 -21.26 -13.99 -16.96
CA ASP A 108 -22.71 -14.16 -17.15
C ASP A 108 -23.28 -15.28 -16.26
N ASP A 109 -22.48 -16.30 -15.97
CA ASP A 109 -22.90 -17.51 -15.27
C ASP A 109 -22.69 -17.43 -13.75
N GLU A 110 -21.62 -16.75 -13.29
CA GLU A 110 -21.22 -16.77 -11.88
C GLU A 110 -20.66 -15.45 -11.35
N ASP A 111 -20.82 -15.25 -10.04
CA ASP A 111 -20.22 -14.14 -9.31
C ASP A 111 -18.79 -14.52 -8.93
N LEU A 112 -17.83 -13.63 -9.20
CA LEU A 112 -16.43 -13.83 -8.89
C LEU A 112 -16.15 -13.45 -7.42
N HIS A 113 -15.93 -14.45 -6.56
CA HIS A 113 -15.47 -14.26 -5.19
C HIS A 113 -13.97 -14.54 -5.07
N PHE A 114 -13.22 -13.57 -4.53
CA PHE A 114 -11.80 -13.73 -4.28
C PHE A 114 -11.28 -12.82 -3.19
N ILE A 115 -10.12 -13.18 -2.68
CA ILE A 115 -9.36 -12.37 -1.76
C ILE A 115 -8.08 -11.93 -2.45
N LEU A 116 -7.87 -10.62 -2.54
CA LEU A 116 -6.64 -10.01 -3.00
C LEU A 116 -5.80 -9.56 -1.81
N SER A 117 -4.53 -9.95 -1.78
CA SER A 117 -3.53 -9.39 -0.87
C SER A 117 -2.46 -8.65 -1.67
N VAL A 118 -2.25 -7.38 -1.35
CA VAL A 118 -1.18 -6.53 -1.91
C VAL A 118 -0.18 -6.25 -0.81
N LYS A 119 1.09 -6.56 -1.06
CA LYS A 119 2.19 -6.40 -0.10
C LYS A 119 3.30 -5.54 -0.69
N ASP A 120 3.92 -4.75 0.17
CA ASP A 120 5.10 -3.93 -0.17
C ASP A 120 6.27 -4.85 -0.58
N PRO A 121 6.85 -4.66 -1.79
CA PRO A 121 7.93 -5.50 -2.31
C PRO A 121 9.27 -5.30 -1.59
N LYS A 122 9.39 -4.30 -0.72
CA LYS A 122 10.61 -4.06 0.05
C LYS A 122 10.90 -5.24 0.99
N GLU A 123 12.12 -5.75 0.89
CA GLU A 123 12.60 -6.86 1.72
C GLU A 123 12.45 -6.53 3.22
N GLY A 124 11.82 -7.45 3.97
CA GLY A 124 11.53 -7.28 5.40
C GLY A 124 10.28 -6.44 5.72
N SER A 125 9.60 -5.87 4.72
CA SER A 125 8.33 -5.15 4.95
C SER A 125 7.22 -6.13 5.36
N LYS A 126 6.54 -5.81 6.47
CA LYS A 126 5.37 -6.55 6.96
C LYS A 126 4.05 -5.89 6.55
N LEU A 127 4.13 -4.78 5.81
CA LEU A 127 2.96 -4.01 5.38
C LEU A 127 2.26 -4.75 4.24
N LYS A 128 1.00 -5.09 4.47
CA LYS A 128 0.11 -5.71 3.49
C LYS A 128 -1.31 -5.20 3.69
N VAL A 129 -2.05 -5.15 2.60
CA VAL A 129 -3.49 -4.89 2.58
C VAL A 129 -4.16 -6.13 2.01
N LYS A 130 -5.22 -6.58 2.67
CA LYS A 130 -6.05 -7.71 2.24
C LYS A 130 -7.45 -7.19 2.00
N VAL A 131 -7.97 -7.42 0.80
CA VAL A 131 -9.35 -7.07 0.44
C VAL A 131 -10.06 -8.34 0.00
N GLU A 132 -11.19 -8.61 0.64
CA GLU A 132 -12.11 -9.68 0.27
C GLU A 132 -13.27 -9.06 -0.49
N THR A 133 -13.60 -9.61 -1.65
CA THR A 133 -14.62 -9.04 -2.52
C THR A 133 -15.42 -10.11 -3.24
N THR A 134 -16.59 -9.69 -3.71
CA THR A 134 -17.40 -10.42 -4.68
C THR A 134 -17.78 -9.46 -5.79
N ILE A 135 -17.44 -9.81 -7.02
CA ILE A 135 -17.78 -9.05 -8.22
C ILE A 135 -18.88 -9.81 -8.96
N SER A 136 -19.97 -9.12 -9.28
CA SER A 136 -21.07 -9.67 -10.07
C SER A 136 -21.40 -8.79 -11.25
N ARG A 137 -21.89 -9.41 -12.33
CA ARG A 137 -22.49 -8.73 -13.48
C ARG A 137 -23.99 -8.59 -13.22
N TYR A 138 -24.54 -7.40 -13.49
CA TYR A 138 -25.98 -7.18 -13.38
C TYR A 138 -26.70 -8.00 -14.45
N ARG A 139 -27.54 -8.95 -14.02
CA ARG A 139 -28.41 -9.75 -14.89
C ARG A 139 -29.77 -9.03 -14.99
N PRO A 140 -30.17 -8.52 -16.16
CA PRO A 140 -31.47 -7.87 -16.35
C PRO A 140 -32.65 -8.86 -16.26
#